data_AF-A0A7V9TH84-F1
#
_entry.id   AF-A0A7V9TH84-F1
#
_cell.length_a   1.000
_cell.length_b   1.000
_cell.length_c   1.000
_cell.angle_alpha   90.00
_cell.angle_beta   90.00
_cell.angle_gamma   90.00
#
_symmetry.space_group_name_H-M   'P 1'
#
loop_
_entity.id
_entity.type
_entity.pdbx_description
1 polymer ?
#
loop_
_entity_poly.entity_id
_entity_poly.type
_entity_poly.pdbx_seq_one_letter_code
_entity_poly.pdbx_strand_id
1 'polypeptide(L)'
;LQEVEGIRRDVTVMVWSYLNTPWYVKQIRDLTEPCATPGDAANDRTRILCQREFDPTTAPDFYTRATYPTRSILPLSDADIDQATGFGYVQLPQDVVFEARGLRAELTAGTFLPAADQFVLTIIRTAWGDRPVYFAATTNVHRKLGLDRYTARHGVAYKLLTPEETEAEGLIPMPQDQPMSPIYGGFLDLPRSEALVWNVFMHRDLADRPHWTDDATRGIPTYYAYAHVSIAQARQMLGDQEQVSRNLEWYERWLDLSER
;
A
#
# COMPACT_ATOMS: atom_id res chain seq x y z
N LEU A 1 16.08 4.63 3.48
CA LEU A 1 15.99 4.55 4.96
C LEU A 1 15.69 3.12 5.40
N GLN A 2 14.55 2.53 5.05
CA GLN A 2 14.11 1.22 5.57
C GLN A 2 15.20 0.13 5.69
N GLU A 3 15.79 -0.31 4.57
CA GLU A 3 16.77 -1.41 4.58
C GLU A 3 18.10 -1.06 5.27
N VAL A 4 18.67 0.12 4.95
CA VAL A 4 19.98 0.56 5.46
C VAL A 4 19.95 0.87 6.96
N GLU A 5 18.82 1.43 7.44
CA GLU A 5 18.61 1.78 8.85
C GLU A 5 18.09 0.58 9.67
N GLY A 6 17.92 -0.59 9.06
CA GLY A 6 17.47 -1.81 9.75
C GLY A 6 16.00 -1.80 10.17
N ILE A 7 15.20 -0.86 9.68
CA ILE A 7 13.80 -0.68 10.05
C ILE A 7 12.93 -1.58 9.19
N ARG A 8 12.02 -2.37 9.80
CA ARG A 8 10.97 -3.12 9.09
C ARG A 8 11.48 -3.90 7.87
N ARG A 9 12.58 -4.64 8.04
CA ARG A 9 13.18 -5.47 6.98
C ARG A 9 12.31 -6.66 6.55
N ASP A 10 11.25 -6.92 7.29
CA ASP A 10 10.19 -7.90 7.00
C ASP A 10 9.28 -7.50 5.83
N VAL A 11 9.22 -6.21 5.50
CA VAL A 11 8.35 -5.69 4.45
C VAL A 11 9.02 -5.80 3.09
N THR A 12 8.31 -6.40 2.13
CA THR A 12 8.73 -6.40 0.73
C THR A 12 8.17 -5.17 0.01
N VAL A 13 9.04 -4.25 -0.38
CA VAL A 13 8.66 -3.06 -1.16
C VAL A 13 8.75 -3.38 -2.64
N MET A 14 7.63 -3.25 -3.35
CA MET A 14 7.54 -3.49 -4.79
C MET A 14 7.37 -2.18 -5.55
N VAL A 15 8.30 -1.92 -6.47
CA VAL A 15 8.18 -0.82 -7.44
C VAL A 15 7.29 -1.30 -8.58
N TRP A 16 6.05 -0.81 -8.63
CA TRP A 16 5.04 -1.29 -9.58
C TRP A 16 5.52 -1.25 -11.04
N SER A 17 6.23 -0.20 -11.47
CA SER A 17 6.73 -0.10 -12.84
C SER A 17 7.77 -1.18 -13.18
N TYR A 18 8.56 -1.64 -12.21
CA TYR A 18 9.56 -2.69 -12.42
C TYR A 18 8.92 -4.09 -12.49
N LEU A 19 7.69 -4.27 -12.00
CA LEU A 19 6.95 -5.52 -12.20
C LEU A 19 6.60 -5.78 -13.67
N ASN A 20 6.86 -4.82 -14.57
CA ASN A 20 6.82 -5.06 -16.02
C ASN A 20 8.07 -5.76 -16.56
N THR A 21 9.08 -6.01 -15.73
CA THR A 21 10.34 -6.63 -16.15
C THR A 21 10.49 -8.01 -15.51
N PRO A 22 10.90 -9.04 -16.29
CA PRO A 22 10.93 -10.41 -15.79
C PRO A 22 11.93 -10.59 -14.65
N TRP A 23 13.10 -9.96 -14.73
CA TRP A 23 14.14 -10.08 -13.72
C TRP A 23 13.67 -9.60 -12.35
N TYR A 24 12.90 -8.51 -12.28
CA TYR A 24 12.44 -7.95 -11.02
C TYR A 24 11.34 -8.83 -10.40
N VAL A 25 10.45 -9.37 -11.23
CA VAL A 25 9.40 -10.28 -10.77
C VAL A 25 10.01 -11.58 -10.24
N LYS A 26 11.00 -12.15 -10.94
CA LYS A 26 11.76 -13.32 -10.47
C LYS A 26 12.46 -13.02 -9.13
N GLN A 27 13.10 -11.85 -9.02
CA GLN A 27 13.71 -11.41 -7.77
C GLN A 27 12.67 -11.34 -6.63
N ILE A 28 11.55 -10.64 -6.82
CA ILE A 28 10.51 -10.50 -5.78
C ILE A 28 9.92 -11.86 -5.39
N ARG A 29 9.69 -12.76 -6.36
CA ARG A 29 9.28 -14.14 -6.09
C ARG A 29 10.27 -14.83 -5.15
N ASP A 30 11.54 -14.85 -5.53
CA ASP A 30 12.57 -15.60 -4.80
C ASP A 30 12.83 -15.00 -3.41
N LEU A 31 12.82 -13.66 -3.28
CA LEU A 31 13.03 -12.96 -2.01
C LEU A 31 11.88 -13.15 -1.00
N THR A 32 10.70 -13.57 -1.45
CA THR A 32 9.52 -13.77 -0.60
C THR A 32 9.27 -15.23 -0.29
N GLU A 33 10.11 -16.14 -0.78
CA GLU A 33 10.07 -17.55 -0.41
C GLU A 33 10.42 -17.72 1.07
N PRO A 34 9.75 -18.61 1.83
CA PRO A 34 10.13 -18.89 3.20
C PRO A 34 11.57 -19.39 3.27
N CYS A 35 12.25 -19.05 4.36
CA CYS A 35 13.58 -19.58 4.60
C CYS A 35 13.55 -21.09 4.85
N ALA A 36 14.53 -21.81 4.29
CA ALA A 36 14.67 -23.25 4.52
C ALA A 36 14.87 -23.58 6.01
N THR A 37 15.66 -22.76 6.70
CA THR A 37 15.84 -22.80 8.16
C THR A 37 15.43 -21.45 8.76
N PRO A 38 14.70 -21.41 9.90
CA PRO A 38 14.47 -20.17 10.64
C PRO A 38 15.77 -19.45 10.95
N GLY A 39 15.79 -18.13 10.80
CA GLY A 39 17.00 -17.30 10.95
C GLY A 39 17.91 -17.19 9.72
N ASP A 40 17.74 -18.03 8.68
CA ASP A 40 18.61 -17.98 7.50
C ASP A 40 18.59 -16.63 6.78
N ALA A 41 17.48 -15.89 6.89
CA ALA A 41 17.34 -14.56 6.30
C ALA A 41 18.40 -13.54 6.81
N ALA A 42 19.04 -13.82 7.95
CA ALA A 42 20.08 -12.99 8.56
C ALA A 42 21.51 -13.48 8.24
N ASN A 43 21.68 -14.60 7.54
CA ASN A 43 22.99 -15.21 7.28
C ASN A 43 23.84 -14.40 6.28
N ASP A 44 23.23 -13.52 5.48
CA ASP A 44 23.94 -12.58 4.61
C ASP A 44 23.60 -11.14 5.02
N ARG A 45 24.64 -10.34 5.26
CA ARG A 45 24.51 -8.94 5.69
C ARG A 45 24.07 -8.00 4.56
N THR A 46 24.25 -8.42 3.31
CA THR A 46 24.12 -7.58 2.11
C THR A 46 23.07 -8.08 1.14
N ARG A 47 22.70 -9.36 1.22
CA ARG A 47 21.72 -9.99 0.34
C ARG A 47 20.50 -10.42 1.13
N ILE A 48 19.33 -10.17 0.55
CA ILE A 48 18.09 -10.81 0.97
C ILE A 48 18.11 -12.22 0.39
N LEU A 49 18.04 -13.25 1.23
CA LEU A 49 18.13 -14.66 0.81
C LEU A 49 16.74 -15.30 0.68
N CYS A 50 15.82 -14.91 1.54
CA CYS A 50 14.47 -15.43 1.70
C CYS A 50 13.65 -14.41 2.50
N GLN A 51 12.36 -14.68 2.68
CA GLN A 51 11.46 -13.85 3.45
C GLN A 51 11.98 -13.65 4.88
N ARG A 52 12.27 -12.40 5.22
CA ARG A 52 12.67 -12.04 6.58
C ARG A 52 11.50 -12.11 7.54
N GLU A 53 11.81 -12.53 8.75
CA GLU A 53 10.87 -12.62 9.84
C GLU A 53 10.42 -11.25 10.32
N PHE A 54 9.16 -11.15 10.73
CA PHE A 54 8.64 -9.96 11.41
C PHE A 54 9.29 -9.83 12.79
N ASP A 55 10.00 -8.73 13.00
CA ASP A 55 10.53 -8.34 14.30
C ASP A 55 9.63 -7.28 14.95
N PRO A 56 8.82 -7.65 15.96
CA PRO A 56 7.90 -6.72 16.61
C PRO A 56 8.62 -5.57 17.32
N THR A 57 9.91 -5.72 17.67
CA THR A 57 10.67 -4.64 18.34
C THR A 57 10.98 -3.47 17.41
N THR A 58 10.86 -3.67 16.10
CA THR A 58 11.12 -2.65 15.07
C THR A 58 9.85 -2.05 14.46
N ALA A 59 8.68 -2.47 14.97
CA ALA A 59 7.37 -2.07 14.45
C ALA A 59 6.56 -1.33 15.52
N PRO A 60 5.73 -0.33 15.14
CA PRO A 60 4.74 0.21 16.06
C PRO A 60 3.81 -0.89 16.63
N ASP A 61 3.39 -0.75 17.89
CA ASP A 61 2.63 -1.75 18.67
C ASP A 61 1.37 -2.28 17.97
N PHE A 62 0.80 -1.48 17.08
CA PHE A 62 -0.39 -1.84 16.31
C PHE A 62 -0.12 -2.82 15.16
N TYR A 63 1.13 -3.23 14.94
CA TYR A 63 1.49 -4.37 14.09
C TYR A 63 1.67 -5.59 14.97
N THR A 64 0.70 -6.50 14.92
CA THR A 64 0.76 -7.76 15.65
C THR A 64 1.57 -8.80 14.87
N ARG A 65 2.00 -9.85 15.58
CA ARG A 65 2.74 -10.96 14.98
C ARG A 65 1.89 -11.63 13.90
N ALA A 66 2.29 -11.46 12.65
CA ALA A 66 1.76 -12.22 11.53
C ALA A 66 2.16 -13.70 11.67
N THR A 67 1.32 -14.60 11.17
CA THR A 67 1.74 -15.98 10.90
C THR A 67 2.89 -15.96 9.90
N TYR A 68 3.87 -16.85 10.09
CA TYR A 68 4.97 -16.96 9.14
C TYR A 68 4.43 -17.43 7.79
N PRO A 69 4.80 -16.76 6.69
CA PRO A 69 4.38 -17.21 5.37
C PRO A 69 4.95 -18.58 5.04
N THR A 70 4.17 -19.40 4.34
CA THR A 70 4.53 -20.78 4.00
C THR A 70 4.89 -20.99 2.52
N ARG A 71 4.86 -19.90 1.73
CA ARG A 71 5.12 -19.92 0.27
C ARG A 71 5.46 -18.51 -0.23
N SER A 72 6.17 -18.37 -1.35
CA SER A 72 6.33 -17.10 -2.06
C SER A 72 4.99 -16.42 -2.39
N ILE A 73 5.02 -15.10 -2.60
CA ILE A 73 3.86 -14.33 -3.05
C ILE A 73 3.53 -14.54 -4.53
N LEU A 74 4.38 -15.26 -5.28
CA LEU A 74 4.21 -15.53 -6.70
C LEU A 74 4.49 -17.03 -6.98
N PRO A 75 3.47 -17.89 -7.09
CA PRO A 75 3.65 -19.30 -7.41
C PRO A 75 3.81 -19.50 -8.93
N LEU A 76 4.77 -18.81 -9.54
CA LEU A 76 4.97 -18.79 -10.99
C LEU A 76 6.37 -19.29 -11.36
N SER A 77 6.44 -20.09 -12.43
CA SER A 77 7.71 -20.49 -13.02
C SER A 77 8.37 -19.33 -13.76
N ASP A 78 9.66 -19.47 -14.08
CA ASP A 78 10.37 -18.51 -14.91
C ASP A 78 9.71 -18.32 -16.29
N ALA A 79 9.22 -19.41 -16.89
CA ALA A 79 8.54 -19.38 -18.18
C ALA A 79 7.22 -18.58 -18.11
N ASP A 80 6.45 -18.74 -17.02
CA ASP A 80 5.20 -17.98 -16.82
C ASP A 80 5.48 -16.48 -16.70
N ILE A 81 6.54 -16.11 -15.96
CA ILE A 81 6.95 -14.71 -15.77
C ILE A 81 7.45 -14.11 -17.09
N ASP A 82 8.29 -14.84 -17.83
CA ASP A 82 8.84 -14.40 -19.10
C ASP A 82 7.72 -14.23 -20.15
N GLN A 83 6.73 -15.14 -20.14
CA GLN A 83 5.56 -15.04 -20.99
C GLN A 83 4.72 -13.80 -20.66
N ALA A 84 4.38 -13.58 -19.38
CA ALA A 84 3.53 -12.46 -18.98
C ALA A 84 4.18 -11.09 -19.27
N THR A 85 5.50 -10.98 -19.12
CA THR A 85 6.25 -9.74 -19.38
C THR A 85 6.57 -9.53 -20.86
N GLY A 86 6.73 -10.60 -21.65
CA GLY A 86 7.12 -10.54 -23.07
C GLY A 86 6.11 -9.84 -23.99
N PHE A 87 4.81 -9.89 -23.66
CA PHE A 87 3.76 -9.23 -24.44
C PHE A 87 3.56 -7.76 -24.05
N GLY A 88 4.16 -7.29 -22.95
CA GLY A 88 4.03 -5.93 -22.41
C GLY A 88 2.66 -5.65 -21.76
N TYR A 89 1.56 -6.08 -22.37
CA TYR A 89 0.20 -5.99 -21.84
C TYR A 89 -0.74 -7.02 -22.47
N VAL A 90 -1.87 -7.27 -21.80
CA VAL A 90 -3.01 -8.01 -22.32
C VAL A 90 -4.22 -7.07 -22.37
N GLN A 91 -4.91 -7.01 -23.50
CA GLN A 91 -6.20 -6.32 -23.58
C GLN A 91 -7.32 -7.30 -23.24
N LEU A 92 -8.19 -6.94 -22.31
CA LEU A 92 -9.32 -7.78 -21.93
C LEU A 92 -10.33 -7.87 -23.10
N PRO A 93 -10.63 -9.06 -23.63
CA PRO A 93 -11.55 -9.21 -24.76
C PRO A 93 -13.02 -9.07 -24.34
N GLN A 94 -13.32 -9.23 -23.05
CA GLN A 94 -14.64 -9.16 -22.45
C GLN A 94 -14.51 -8.73 -20.99
N ASP A 95 -15.64 -8.43 -20.35
CA ASP A 95 -15.67 -8.14 -18.92
C ASP A 95 -15.16 -9.36 -18.13
N VAL A 96 -14.24 -9.13 -17.21
CA VAL A 96 -13.67 -10.14 -16.33
C VAL A 96 -13.94 -9.76 -14.89
N VAL A 97 -14.42 -10.72 -14.13
CA VAL A 97 -14.53 -10.57 -12.69
C VAL A 97 -13.30 -11.16 -12.04
N PHE A 98 -12.54 -10.33 -11.36
CA PHE A 98 -11.50 -10.79 -10.44
C PHE A 98 -12.12 -11.09 -9.07
N GLU A 99 -11.94 -12.33 -8.62
CA GLU A 99 -12.36 -12.76 -7.29
C GLU A 99 -11.18 -13.32 -6.49
N ALA A 100 -11.11 -12.96 -5.21
CA ALA A 100 -10.18 -13.50 -4.22
C ALA A 100 -10.82 -13.38 -2.84
N ARG A 101 -10.87 -14.45 -2.03
CA ARG A 101 -11.38 -14.44 -0.64
C ARG A 101 -12.64 -13.56 -0.43
N GLY A 102 -13.65 -13.68 -1.29
CA GLY A 102 -14.91 -12.91 -1.20
C GLY A 102 -14.87 -11.47 -1.74
N LEU A 103 -13.68 -10.91 -2.02
CA LEU A 103 -13.53 -9.69 -2.80
C LEU A 103 -13.93 -9.95 -4.25
N ARG A 104 -14.65 -8.98 -4.84
CA ARG A 104 -15.08 -9.01 -6.24
C ARG A 104 -14.80 -7.67 -6.92
N ALA A 105 -13.87 -7.66 -7.88
CA ALA A 105 -13.55 -6.50 -8.70
C ALA A 105 -13.90 -6.77 -10.17
N GLU A 106 -14.59 -5.82 -10.78
CA GLU A 106 -15.01 -5.92 -12.18
C GLU A 106 -14.03 -5.17 -13.06
N LEU A 107 -13.43 -5.88 -14.01
CA LEU A 107 -12.50 -5.34 -15.00
C LEU A 107 -13.21 -5.33 -16.36
N THR A 108 -13.35 -4.16 -16.95
CA THR A 108 -14.14 -3.98 -18.17
C THR A 108 -13.40 -4.42 -19.42
N ALA A 109 -14.16 -4.92 -20.40
CA ALA A 109 -13.69 -5.20 -21.74
C ALA A 109 -12.93 -4.00 -22.33
N GLY A 110 -11.85 -4.27 -23.06
CA GLY A 110 -10.98 -3.25 -23.65
C GLY A 110 -9.92 -2.69 -22.71
N THR A 111 -9.96 -2.99 -21.40
CA THR A 111 -8.92 -2.59 -20.45
C THR A 111 -7.58 -3.22 -20.81
N PHE A 112 -6.51 -2.41 -20.80
CA PHE A 112 -5.14 -2.86 -20.97
C PHE A 112 -4.51 -3.19 -19.61
N LEU A 113 -4.18 -4.47 -19.40
CA LEU A 113 -3.49 -5.00 -18.24
C LEU A 113 -2.01 -5.21 -18.55
N PRO A 114 -1.12 -4.27 -18.19
CA PRO A 114 0.32 -4.51 -18.23
C PRO A 114 0.71 -5.68 -17.32
N ALA A 115 1.88 -6.27 -17.56
CA ALA A 115 2.36 -7.39 -16.76
C ALA A 115 2.36 -7.09 -15.25
N ALA A 116 2.72 -5.86 -14.87
CA ALA A 116 2.67 -5.41 -13.47
C ALA A 116 1.30 -5.62 -12.81
N ASP A 117 0.22 -5.25 -13.50
CA ASP A 117 -1.14 -5.39 -12.97
C ASP A 117 -1.56 -6.86 -12.86
N GLN A 118 -1.14 -7.68 -13.83
CA GLN A 118 -1.37 -9.13 -13.78
C GLN A 118 -0.69 -9.74 -12.55
N PHE A 119 0.57 -9.38 -12.27
CA PHE A 119 1.27 -9.86 -11.08
C PHE A 119 0.65 -9.35 -9.78
N VAL A 120 0.15 -8.10 -9.73
CA VAL A 120 -0.60 -7.61 -8.56
C VAL A 120 -1.84 -8.48 -8.31
N LEU A 121 -2.62 -8.80 -9.33
CA LEU A 121 -3.79 -9.67 -9.21
C LEU A 121 -3.39 -11.10 -8.76
N THR A 122 -2.27 -11.63 -9.26
CA THR A 122 -1.71 -12.92 -8.80
C THR A 122 -1.30 -12.87 -7.33
N ILE A 123 -0.62 -11.81 -6.89
CA ILE A 123 -0.20 -11.62 -5.49
C ILE A 123 -1.43 -11.55 -4.58
N ILE A 124 -2.46 -10.81 -4.97
CA ILE A 124 -3.71 -10.74 -4.18
C ILE A 124 -4.35 -12.12 -4.08
N ARG A 125 -4.38 -12.90 -5.17
CA ARG A 125 -4.97 -14.25 -5.14
C ARG A 125 -4.21 -15.23 -4.24
N THR A 126 -2.90 -15.04 -4.09
CA THR A 126 -2.00 -16.06 -3.54
C THR A 126 -1.46 -15.71 -2.17
N ALA A 127 -1.29 -14.43 -1.85
CA ALA A 127 -0.66 -13.99 -0.61
C ALA A 127 -1.57 -13.15 0.28
N TRP A 128 -2.61 -12.51 -0.26
CA TRP A 128 -3.46 -11.64 0.54
C TRP A 128 -4.25 -12.44 1.59
N GLY A 129 -4.23 -11.92 2.82
CA GLY A 129 -4.80 -12.56 4.00
C GLY A 129 -3.85 -13.55 4.69
N ASP A 130 -2.82 -14.04 4.01
CA ASP A 130 -1.64 -14.66 4.64
C ASP A 130 -0.59 -13.57 4.96
N ARG A 131 -0.52 -12.55 4.09
CA ARG A 131 0.31 -11.35 4.19
C ARG A 131 -0.56 -10.11 3.98
N PRO A 132 -0.37 -9.03 4.78
CA PRO A 132 -0.98 -7.75 4.50
C PRO A 132 -0.49 -7.17 3.15
N VAL A 133 -1.42 -6.67 2.34
CA VAL A 133 -1.12 -6.01 1.06
C VAL A 133 -1.45 -4.53 1.19
N TYR A 134 -0.48 -3.68 0.84
CA TYR A 134 -0.62 -2.22 0.85
C TYR A 134 -0.31 -1.64 -0.52
N PHE A 135 -1.08 -0.62 -0.91
CA PHE A 135 -0.84 0.18 -2.09
C PHE A 135 -0.35 1.58 -1.67
N ALA A 136 0.73 2.05 -2.28
CA ALA A 136 1.15 3.43 -2.08
C ALA A 136 0.15 4.39 -2.72
N ALA A 137 -0.17 5.49 -2.03
CA ALA A 137 -1.11 6.49 -2.53
C ALA A 137 -0.66 7.17 -3.84
N THR A 138 0.62 7.06 -4.18
CA THR A 138 1.23 7.59 -5.41
C THR A 138 0.87 6.81 -6.67
N THR A 139 0.49 5.53 -6.55
CA THR A 139 0.37 4.64 -7.72
C THR A 139 -1.05 4.50 -8.25
N ASN A 140 -2.06 4.68 -7.40
CA ASN A 140 -3.48 4.47 -7.71
C ASN A 140 -3.83 3.09 -8.30
N VAL A 141 -2.97 2.08 -8.15
CA VAL A 141 -3.16 0.73 -8.72
C VAL A 141 -4.42 0.05 -8.18
N HIS A 142 -4.68 0.18 -6.87
CA HIS A 142 -5.92 -0.30 -6.25
C HIS A 142 -7.18 0.25 -6.93
N ARG A 143 -7.19 1.54 -7.30
CA ARG A 143 -8.33 2.16 -8.01
C ARG A 143 -8.45 1.65 -9.43
N LYS A 144 -7.32 1.59 -10.16
CA LYS A 144 -7.26 1.05 -11.53
C LYS A 144 -7.83 -0.38 -11.59
N LEU A 145 -7.55 -1.20 -10.58
CA LEU A 145 -7.97 -2.59 -10.50
C LEU A 145 -9.36 -2.79 -9.84
N GLY A 146 -10.11 -1.72 -9.58
CA GLY A 146 -11.45 -1.81 -8.98
C GLY A 146 -11.45 -2.28 -7.52
N LEU A 147 -10.32 -2.15 -6.82
CA LEU A 147 -10.12 -2.60 -5.44
C LEU A 147 -10.40 -1.51 -4.41
N ASP A 148 -10.63 -0.26 -4.83
CA ASP A 148 -10.70 0.93 -3.97
C ASP A 148 -11.64 0.77 -2.76
N ARG A 149 -12.86 0.27 -3.03
CA ARG A 149 -13.89 0.00 -2.02
C ARG A 149 -13.51 -1.04 -0.96
N TYR A 150 -12.47 -1.82 -1.21
CA TYR A 150 -11.95 -2.84 -0.29
C TYR A 150 -10.70 -2.37 0.44
N THR A 151 -10.37 -1.08 0.38
CA THR A 151 -9.18 -0.53 1.02
C THR A 151 -9.50 0.36 2.21
N ALA A 152 -8.63 0.31 3.22
CA ALA A 152 -8.56 1.32 4.27
C ALA A 152 -7.36 2.24 4.04
N ARG A 153 -7.57 3.56 4.08
CA ARG A 153 -6.45 4.50 4.18
C ARG A 153 -5.76 4.36 5.54
N HIS A 154 -4.44 4.22 5.48
CA HIS A 154 -3.49 4.16 6.59
C HIS A 154 -2.40 5.21 6.32
N GLY A 155 -2.61 6.45 6.78
CA GLY A 155 -1.67 7.53 6.50
C GLY A 155 -1.52 7.74 4.99
N VAL A 156 -0.32 7.55 4.43
CA VAL A 156 -0.02 7.72 2.98
C VAL A 156 -0.09 6.42 2.15
N ALA A 157 -0.70 5.37 2.68
CA ALA A 157 -0.92 4.10 2.00
C ALA A 157 -2.36 3.61 2.15
N TYR A 158 -2.76 2.67 1.30
CA TYR A 158 -4.05 1.99 1.35
C TYR A 158 -3.84 0.51 1.63
N LYS A 159 -4.36 0.01 2.76
CA LYS A 159 -4.36 -1.42 3.09
C LYS A 159 -5.52 -2.10 2.38
N LEU A 160 -5.29 -3.23 1.72
CA LEU A 160 -6.38 -4.09 1.23
C LEU A 160 -6.96 -4.91 2.40
N LEU A 161 -8.22 -4.65 2.76
CA LEU A 161 -8.90 -5.22 3.92
C LEU A 161 -9.49 -6.59 3.63
N THR A 162 -9.06 -7.60 4.38
CA THR A 162 -9.75 -8.90 4.38
C THR A 162 -11.18 -8.77 4.90
N PRO A 163 -12.11 -9.68 4.54
CA PRO A 163 -13.48 -9.63 5.06
C PRO A 163 -13.54 -9.52 6.58
N GLU A 164 -12.70 -10.28 7.29
CA GLU A 164 -12.62 -10.25 8.75
C GLU A 164 -12.16 -8.89 9.31
N GLU A 165 -11.30 -8.17 8.58
CA GLU A 165 -10.81 -6.85 8.99
C GLU A 165 -11.82 -5.73 8.73
N THR A 166 -12.84 -5.94 7.89
CA THR A 166 -13.88 -4.92 7.63
C THR A 166 -14.78 -4.66 8.84
N GLU A 167 -14.74 -5.54 9.84
CA GLU A 167 -15.50 -5.43 11.08
C GLU A 167 -14.66 -4.82 12.24
N ALA A 168 -13.42 -4.40 11.95
CA ALA A 168 -12.53 -3.85 12.97
C ALA A 168 -13.04 -2.53 13.57
N GLU A 169 -12.89 -2.38 14.89
CA GLU A 169 -13.22 -1.13 15.58
C GLU A 169 -12.34 0.03 15.08
N GLY A 170 -12.95 1.21 14.90
CA GLY A 170 -12.26 2.41 14.41
C GLY A 170 -12.13 2.50 12.88
N LEU A 171 -12.61 1.50 12.15
CA LEU A 171 -12.73 1.54 10.70
C LEU A 171 -14.00 2.30 10.30
N ILE A 172 -13.85 3.40 9.56
CA ILE A 172 -14.93 4.31 9.17
C ILE A 172 -15.18 4.18 7.66
N PRO A 173 -16.38 3.78 7.21
CA PRO A 173 -16.74 3.79 5.80
C PRO A 173 -16.71 5.21 5.26
N MET A 174 -15.95 5.46 4.20
CA MET A 174 -15.77 6.80 3.66
C MET A 174 -16.78 7.09 2.54
N PRO A 175 -17.26 8.35 2.38
CA PRO A 175 -18.14 8.72 1.28
C PRO A 175 -17.53 8.37 -0.08
N GLN A 176 -18.32 7.80 -0.99
CA GLN A 176 -17.86 7.33 -2.32
C GLN A 176 -18.36 8.22 -3.48
N ASP A 177 -19.19 9.20 -3.20
CA ASP A 177 -19.91 10.06 -4.14
C ASP A 177 -19.52 11.54 -4.02
N GLN A 178 -18.36 11.83 -3.45
CA GLN A 178 -17.84 13.19 -3.25
C GLN A 178 -16.58 13.46 -4.09
N PRO A 179 -16.26 14.73 -4.40
CA PRO A 179 -15.05 15.08 -5.16
C PRO A 179 -13.75 14.52 -4.57
N MET A 180 -13.68 14.38 -3.25
CA MET A 180 -12.52 13.87 -2.51
C MET A 180 -12.60 12.35 -2.23
N SER A 181 -13.67 11.66 -2.62
CA SER A 181 -13.77 10.19 -2.49
C SER A 181 -12.55 9.45 -3.06
N PRO A 182 -11.98 9.84 -4.23
CA PRO A 182 -10.74 9.27 -4.77
C PRO A 182 -9.52 9.22 -3.84
N ILE A 183 -9.45 10.07 -2.82
CA ILE A 183 -8.30 10.14 -1.90
C ILE A 183 -8.54 9.45 -0.57
N TYR A 184 -9.79 9.05 -0.27
CA TYR A 184 -10.16 8.43 1.00
C TYR A 184 -9.96 6.92 0.98
N GLY A 185 -10.18 6.27 -0.16
CA GLY A 185 -10.39 4.83 -0.24
C GLY A 185 -11.81 4.42 0.16
N GLY A 186 -12.08 3.12 0.28
CA GLY A 186 -13.36 2.60 0.76
C GLY A 186 -13.63 2.92 2.23
N PHE A 187 -12.58 2.86 3.03
CA PHE A 187 -12.61 3.06 4.48
C PHE A 187 -11.42 3.92 4.94
N LEU A 188 -11.53 4.48 6.15
CA LEU A 188 -10.40 5.03 6.90
C LEU A 188 -10.26 4.24 8.20
N ASP A 189 -9.09 3.66 8.46
CA ASP A 189 -8.73 3.20 9.81
C ASP A 189 -8.28 4.44 10.61
N LEU A 190 -9.19 5.01 11.40
CA LEU A 190 -8.98 6.29 12.08
C LEU A 190 -7.88 6.17 13.16
N PRO A 191 -7.93 5.23 14.12
CA PRO A 191 -6.87 5.08 15.11
C PRO A 191 -5.50 4.88 14.47
N ARG A 192 -5.43 4.06 13.40
CA ARG A 192 -4.17 3.82 12.68
C ARG A 192 -3.68 5.07 11.97
N SER A 193 -4.56 5.77 11.26
CA SER A 193 -4.17 6.94 10.48
C SER A 193 -3.69 8.05 11.39
N GLU A 194 -4.34 8.29 12.53
CA GLU A 194 -3.90 9.26 13.52
C GLU A 194 -2.55 8.89 14.14
N ALA A 195 -2.38 7.63 14.54
CA ALA A 195 -1.11 7.19 15.09
C ALA A 195 0.04 7.34 14.07
N LEU A 196 -0.23 7.06 12.79
CA LEU A 196 0.76 7.25 11.72
C LEU A 196 1.12 8.73 11.54
N VAL A 197 0.14 9.61 11.32
CA VAL A 197 0.43 11.01 10.99
C VAL A 197 0.98 11.81 12.18
N TRP A 198 0.58 11.49 13.41
CA TRP A 198 0.98 12.26 14.59
C TRP A 198 2.19 11.69 15.32
N ASN A 199 2.40 10.37 15.28
CA ASN A 199 3.42 9.72 16.11
C ASN A 199 4.53 9.00 15.31
N VAL A 200 4.29 8.66 14.04
CA VAL A 200 5.25 7.88 13.23
C VAL A 200 5.88 8.72 12.11
N PHE A 201 5.09 9.52 11.40
CA PHE A 201 5.58 10.34 10.28
C PHE A 201 6.34 11.57 10.80
N MET A 202 7.61 11.36 11.14
CA MET A 202 8.49 12.41 11.63
C MET A 202 8.98 13.29 10.47
N HIS A 203 8.37 14.46 10.30
CA HIS A 203 8.71 15.41 9.24
C HIS A 203 9.69 16.52 9.68
N ARG A 204 10.03 16.62 10.98
CA ARG A 204 10.85 17.72 11.53
C ARG A 204 10.29 19.08 11.06
N ASP A 205 11.14 19.93 10.48
CA ASP A 205 10.83 21.27 9.97
C ASP A 205 10.27 21.26 8.54
N LEU A 206 10.08 20.10 7.90
CA LEU A 206 9.74 20.04 6.46
C LEU A 206 8.49 20.86 6.12
N ALA A 207 7.43 20.74 6.92
CA ALA A 207 6.16 21.46 6.71
C ALA A 207 6.29 22.99 6.85
N ASP A 208 7.35 23.48 7.52
CA ASP A 208 7.56 24.89 7.80
C ASP A 208 8.56 25.54 6.82
N ARG A 209 9.06 24.79 5.83
CA ARG A 209 10.05 25.29 4.88
C ARG A 209 9.43 26.31 3.90
N PRO A 210 10.24 27.28 3.42
CA PRO A 210 9.77 28.28 2.46
C PRO A 210 9.51 27.73 1.05
N HIS A 211 10.03 26.55 0.71
CA HIS A 211 9.78 25.84 -0.54
C HIS A 211 10.11 24.35 -0.34
N TRP A 212 9.55 23.51 -1.20
CA TRP A 212 9.93 22.11 -1.24
C TRP A 212 11.36 21.92 -1.75
N THR A 213 12.00 20.80 -1.39
CA THR A 213 13.45 20.62 -1.60
C THR A 213 13.83 20.56 -3.09
N ASP A 214 12.98 19.99 -3.94
CA ASP A 214 13.22 19.91 -5.38
C ASP A 214 11.92 19.82 -6.20
N ASP A 215 11.91 20.42 -7.39
CA ASP A 215 10.72 20.48 -8.26
C ASP A 215 10.19 19.12 -8.71
N ALA A 216 11.09 18.14 -8.88
CA ALA A 216 10.71 16.82 -9.39
C ALA A 216 9.90 16.01 -8.36
N THR A 217 10.00 16.33 -7.08
CA THR A 217 9.26 15.69 -6.00
C THR A 217 8.24 16.59 -5.31
N ARG A 218 7.93 17.76 -5.89
CA ARG A 218 7.00 18.75 -5.30
C ARG A 218 5.58 18.23 -5.02
N GLY A 219 5.17 17.11 -5.63
CA GLY A 219 3.90 16.44 -5.33
C GLY A 219 3.89 15.60 -4.05
N ILE A 220 5.04 15.33 -3.41
CA ILE A 220 5.11 14.50 -2.19
C ILE A 220 4.30 15.07 -1.02
N PRO A 221 4.38 16.39 -0.69
CA PRO A 221 3.58 16.99 0.39
C PRO A 221 2.08 16.74 0.25
N THR A 222 1.56 16.71 -0.98
CA THR A 222 0.13 16.49 -1.27
C THR A 222 -0.39 15.18 -0.67
N TYR A 223 0.42 14.11 -0.59
CA TYR A 223 -0.01 12.84 0.01
C TYR A 223 -0.20 12.93 1.53
N TYR A 224 0.60 13.75 2.21
CA TYR A 224 0.42 14.06 3.63
C TYR A 224 -0.82 14.92 3.85
N ALA A 225 -1.04 15.92 2.98
CA ALA A 225 -2.28 16.69 2.99
C ALA A 225 -3.50 15.75 2.88
N TYR A 226 -3.48 14.82 1.92
CA TYR A 226 -4.56 13.84 1.75
C TYR A 226 -4.77 12.93 2.95
N ALA A 227 -3.73 12.60 3.71
CA ALA A 227 -3.88 11.85 4.96
C ALA A 227 -4.66 12.67 6.01
N HIS A 228 -4.31 13.95 6.18
CA HIS A 228 -4.99 14.84 7.12
C HIS A 228 -6.43 15.13 6.75
N VAL A 229 -6.74 15.47 5.49
CA VAL A 229 -8.13 15.75 5.10
C VAL A 229 -9.01 14.50 5.18
N SER A 230 -8.45 13.30 5.00
CA SER A 230 -9.17 12.05 5.22
C SER A 230 -9.54 11.86 6.70
N ILE A 231 -8.61 12.15 7.62
CA ILE A 231 -8.88 12.15 9.06
C ILE A 231 -9.92 13.23 9.41
N ALA A 232 -9.81 14.43 8.84
CA ALA A 232 -10.78 15.51 9.04
C ALA A 232 -12.19 15.07 8.62
N GLN A 233 -12.33 14.43 7.44
CA GLN A 233 -13.62 13.92 6.97
C GLN A 233 -14.20 12.86 7.93
N ALA A 234 -13.39 11.94 8.43
CA ALA A 234 -13.85 10.95 9.41
C ALA A 234 -14.26 11.60 10.75
N ARG A 235 -13.47 12.55 11.27
CA ARG A 235 -13.77 13.30 12.49
C ARG A 235 -15.02 14.16 12.35
N GLN A 236 -15.25 14.73 11.17
CA GLN A 236 -16.47 15.46 10.82
C GLN A 236 -17.71 14.56 10.95
N MET A 237 -17.64 13.32 10.45
CA MET A 237 -18.73 12.34 10.56
C MET A 237 -19.00 11.93 12.01
N LEU A 238 -17.98 11.98 12.88
CA LEU A 238 -18.09 11.72 14.31
C LEU A 238 -18.48 12.96 15.14
N GLY A 239 -18.61 14.14 14.51
CA GLY A 239 -18.95 15.40 15.19
C GLY A 239 -17.81 16.05 15.98
N ASP A 240 -16.56 15.62 15.78
CA ASP A 240 -15.38 16.09 16.51
C ASP A 240 -14.73 17.29 15.80
N GLN A 241 -15.33 18.48 16.01
CA GLN A 241 -14.93 19.70 15.31
C GLN A 241 -13.51 20.18 15.64
N GLU A 242 -13.01 19.91 16.86
CA GLU A 242 -11.65 20.26 17.24
C GLU A 242 -10.62 19.52 16.37
N GLN A 243 -10.81 18.20 16.21
CA GLN A 243 -9.92 17.40 15.36
C GLN A 243 -10.09 17.70 13.87
N VAL A 244 -11.29 18.10 13.43
CA VAL A 244 -11.51 18.59 12.06
C VAL A 244 -10.63 19.81 11.80
N SER A 245 -10.76 20.87 12.64
CA SER A 245 -9.99 22.10 12.45
C SER A 245 -8.48 21.85 12.48
N ARG A 246 -8.00 21.03 13.44
CA ARG A 246 -6.58 20.68 13.53
C ARG A 246 -6.07 19.99 12.27
N ASN A 247 -6.81 19.03 11.72
CA ASN A 247 -6.36 18.32 10.53
C ASN A 247 -6.45 19.19 9.27
N LEU A 248 -7.44 20.07 9.15
CA LEU A 248 -7.53 21.00 8.03
C LEU A 248 -6.36 22.01 8.01
N GLU A 249 -5.92 22.48 9.17
CA GLU A 249 -4.71 23.33 9.24
C GLU A 249 -3.48 22.62 8.68
N TRP A 250 -3.28 21.34 9.04
CA TRP A 250 -2.16 20.56 8.51
C TRP A 250 -2.33 20.20 7.03
N TYR A 251 -3.56 19.96 6.58
CA TYR A 251 -3.85 19.79 5.15
C TYR A 251 -3.39 21.01 4.35
N GLU A 252 -3.75 22.22 4.79
CA GLU A 252 -3.38 23.46 4.12
C GLU A 252 -1.88 23.68 4.12
N ARG A 253 -1.20 23.48 5.26
CA ARG A 253 0.27 23.60 5.35
C ARG A 253 0.99 22.70 4.36
N TRP A 254 0.57 21.43 4.27
CA TRP A 254 1.17 20.48 3.33
C TRP A 254 0.84 20.80 1.87
N LEU A 255 -0.38 21.26 1.59
CA LEU A 255 -0.78 21.62 0.24
C LEU A 255 -0.03 22.85 -0.26
N ASP A 256 0.06 23.90 0.54
CA ASP A 256 0.83 25.11 0.24
C ASP A 256 2.31 24.80 -0.03
N LEU A 257 2.91 23.88 0.75
CA LEU A 257 4.27 23.40 0.48
C LEU A 257 4.39 22.60 -0.83
N SER A 258 3.30 21.97 -1.33
CA SER A 258 3.33 21.32 -2.66
C SER A 258 3.28 22.30 -3.84
N GLU A 259 2.93 23.57 -3.58
CA GLU A 259 2.79 24.60 -4.60
C GLU A 259 4.01 25.53 -4.70
N ARG A 260 4.85 25.56 -3.65
CA ARG A 260 6.04 26.42 -3.53
C ARG A 260 7.35 25.63 -3.58
#